data_AF-A0A950WH96-F1
#
_entry.id   AF-A0A950WH96-F1
#
_cell.length_a   1.000
_cell.length_b   1.000
_cell.length_c   1.000
_cell.angle_alpha   90.00
_cell.angle_beta   90.00
_cell.angle_gamma   90.00
#
_symmetry.space_group_name_H-M   'P 1'
#
loop_
_entity.id
_entity.type
_entity.pdbx_description
1 polymer ?
#
loop_
_entity_poly.entity_id
_entity_poly.type
_entity_poly.pdbx_seq_one_letter_code
_entity_poly.pdbx_strand_id
1 'polypeptide(L)'
;MAAFTIVGARPGSEFRLTAPARRQSSATFVAVWDGTIRVTRRLSELFDLPDEVPVVAHWHGQFRTDGFALTVGELRLLAEGEGKPS
;
A
#
# COMPACT_ATOMS: atom_id res chain seq x y z
N MET A 1 19.49 5.55 -0.76
CA MET A 1 18.26 5.70 -1.57
C MET A 1 17.65 7.05 -1.23
N ALA A 2 17.13 7.78 -2.22
CA ALA A 2 16.44 9.04 -1.97
C ALA A 2 15.13 8.76 -1.21
N ALA A 3 14.88 9.48 -0.13
CA ALA A 3 13.58 9.45 0.52
C ALA A 3 12.53 9.96 -0.49
N PHE A 4 11.52 9.16 -0.76
CA PHE A 4 10.39 9.54 -1.59
C PHE A 4 9.31 10.15 -0.71
N THR A 5 8.63 11.18 -1.21
CA THR A 5 7.48 11.79 -0.55
C THR A 5 6.29 11.69 -1.50
N ILE A 6 5.25 10.98 -1.08
CA ILE A 6 3.98 10.94 -1.79
C ILE A 6 3.15 12.15 -1.31
N VAL A 7 2.90 13.10 -2.20
CA VAL A 7 2.10 14.31 -1.90
C VAL A 7 0.64 14.06 -2.25
N GLY A 8 -0.28 14.58 -1.43
CA GLY A 8 -1.73 14.46 -1.66
C GLY A 8 -2.34 13.14 -1.18
N ALA A 9 -1.56 12.28 -0.53
CA ALA A 9 -2.03 11.08 0.16
C ALA A 9 -2.04 11.29 1.67
N ARG A 10 -2.93 10.56 2.35
CA ARG A 10 -3.01 10.48 3.81
C ARG A 10 -1.88 9.61 4.37
N PRO A 11 -1.52 9.78 5.66
CA PRO A 11 -0.54 8.93 6.32
C PRO A 11 -0.90 7.44 6.24
N GLY A 12 0.11 6.59 6.05
CA GLY A 12 -0.07 5.15 5.97
C GLY A 12 -0.65 4.55 7.24
N SER A 13 -0.29 5.10 8.41
CA SER A 13 -0.84 4.77 9.74
C SER A 13 -2.37 4.73 9.84
N GLU A 14 -3.09 5.41 8.95
CA GLU A 14 -4.56 5.42 8.90
C GLU A 14 -5.16 4.28 8.06
N PHE A 15 -4.36 3.62 7.22
CA PHE A 15 -4.80 2.53 6.37
C PHE A 15 -5.13 1.26 7.17
N ARG A 16 -6.20 0.56 6.76
CA ARG A 16 -6.68 -0.67 7.39
C ARG A 16 -7.00 -1.70 6.31
N LEU A 17 -6.53 -2.92 6.50
CA LEU A 17 -6.96 -4.06 5.69
C LEU A 17 -8.32 -4.56 6.22
N THR A 18 -9.31 -4.64 5.34
CA THR A 18 -10.68 -5.04 5.71
C THR A 18 -10.92 -6.55 5.67
N ALA A 19 -9.94 -7.33 5.22
CA ALA A 19 -10.00 -8.79 5.14
C ALA A 19 -8.58 -9.40 5.29
N PRO A 20 -8.44 -10.63 5.81
CA PRO A 20 -7.15 -11.30 5.93
C PRO A 20 -6.49 -11.42 4.54
N ALA A 21 -5.35 -10.75 4.43
CA ALA A 21 -4.97 -9.95 3.28
C ALA A 21 -4.28 -10.70 2.13
N ARG A 22 -4.23 -12.03 2.18
CA ARG A 22 -3.31 -12.78 1.31
C ARG A 22 -3.76 -12.92 -0.14
N ARG A 23 -4.97 -12.51 -0.52
CA ARG A 23 -5.44 -12.70 -1.91
C ARG A 23 -6.15 -11.51 -2.54
N GLN A 24 -6.88 -10.69 -1.78
CA GLN A 24 -7.64 -9.58 -2.36
C GLN A 24 -7.92 -8.49 -1.31
N SER A 25 -7.64 -7.24 -1.67
CA SER A 25 -7.98 -6.06 -0.87
C SER A 25 -9.11 -5.27 -1.54
N SER A 26 -9.86 -4.55 -0.72
CA SER A 26 -10.80 -3.51 -1.16
C SER A 26 -10.07 -2.28 -1.73
N ALA A 27 -8.76 -2.17 -1.49
CA ALA A 27 -7.90 -1.12 -2.03
C ALA A 27 -7.25 -1.55 -3.36
N THR A 28 -7.03 -0.57 -4.23
CA THR A 28 -6.13 -0.69 -5.38
C THR A 28 -4.77 -0.10 -5.00
N PHE A 29 -3.71 -0.86 -5.16
CA PHE A 29 -2.35 -0.43 -4.85
C PHE A 29 -1.63 0.00 -6.11
N VAL A 30 -0.88 1.11 -6.01
CA VAL A 30 -0.05 1.65 -7.07
C VAL A 30 1.38 1.76 -6.55
N ALA A 31 2.31 1.05 -7.17
CA ALA A 31 3.74 1.12 -6.88
C ALA A 31 4.50 1.53 -8.14
N VAL A 32 5.54 2.35 -7.98
CA VAL A 32 6.47 2.70 -9.07
C VAL A 32 7.85 2.21 -8.68
N TRP A 33 8.37 1.24 -9.44
CA TRP A 33 9.67 0.64 -9.21
C TRP A 33 10.36 0.35 -10.54
N ASP A 34 11.64 0.73 -10.64
CA ASP A 34 12.47 0.52 -11.83
C ASP A 34 11.80 0.97 -13.14
N GLY A 35 11.23 2.17 -13.14
CA GLY A 35 10.51 2.73 -14.30
C GLY A 35 9.18 2.04 -14.64
N THR A 36 8.76 1.04 -13.87
CA THR A 36 7.52 0.29 -14.08
C THR A 36 6.46 0.71 -13.08
N ILE A 37 5.23 0.91 -13.57
CA ILE A 37 4.05 1.15 -12.73
C ILE A 37 3.33 -0.19 -12.54
N ARG A 38 3.20 -0.63 -11.29
CA ARG A 38 2.41 -1.81 -10.92
C ARG A 38 1.11 -1.37 -10.25
N VAL A 39 -0.01 -1.77 -10.84
CA VAL A 39 -1.36 -1.50 -10.32
C VAL A 39 -2.05 -2.83 -10.03
N THR A 40 -2.40 -3.08 -8.77
CA THR A 40 -2.99 -4.37 -8.37
C THR A 40 -3.97 -4.23 -7.20
N ARG A 41 -4.88 -5.20 -7.04
CA ARG A 41 -5.70 -5.37 -5.83
C ARG A 41 -5.24 -6.54 -4.96
N ARG A 42 -4.17 -7.23 -5.38
CA ARG A 42 -3.61 -8.39 -4.69
C ARG A 42 -2.32 -7.98 -4.00
N LEU A 43 -2.32 -7.93 -2.66
CA LEU A 43 -1.12 -7.56 -1.91
C LEU A 43 0.07 -8.48 -2.22
N SER A 44 -0.17 -9.76 -2.45
CA SER A 44 0.89 -10.74 -2.76
C SER A 44 1.71 -10.38 -4.00
N GLU A 45 1.15 -9.62 -4.94
CA GLU A 45 1.84 -9.15 -6.16
C GLU A 45 2.75 -7.93 -5.89
N LEU A 46 2.83 -7.45 -4.65
CA LEU A 46 3.76 -6.39 -4.24
C LEU A 46 4.91 -6.94 -3.40
N PHE A 47 4.79 -8.15 -2.84
CA PHE A 47 5.77 -8.69 -1.88
C PHE A 47 7.04 -9.25 -2.54
N ASP A 48 7.10 -9.30 -3.87
CA ASP A 48 8.31 -9.50 -4.66
C ASP A 48 9.13 -8.21 -4.83
N LEU A 49 8.58 -7.04 -4.48
CA LEU A 49 9.27 -5.76 -4.51
C LEU A 49 10.07 -5.52 -3.21
N PRO A 50 11.14 -4.71 -3.24
CA PRO A 50 11.85 -4.29 -2.03
C PRO A 50 10.93 -3.57 -1.03
N ASP A 51 11.17 -3.74 0.28
CA ASP A 51 10.31 -3.21 1.34
C ASP A 51 10.27 -1.68 1.34
N GLU A 52 11.31 -1.02 0.84
CA GLU A 52 11.40 0.44 0.72
C GLU A 52 10.64 0.98 -0.49
N VAL A 53 9.96 0.16 -1.30
CA VAL A 53 9.22 0.69 -2.45
C VAL A 53 7.99 1.46 -1.98
N PRO A 54 7.80 2.72 -2.42
CA PRO A 54 6.58 3.47 -2.13
C PRO A 54 5.37 2.85 -2.80
N VAL A 55 4.27 2.80 -2.05
CA VAL A 55 2.97 2.35 -2.50
C VAL A 55 1.91 3.39 -2.11
N VAL A 56 1.03 3.70 -3.05
CA VAL A 56 -0.23 4.38 -2.73
C VAL A 56 -1.35 3.34 -2.69
N ALA A 57 -1.98 3.17 -1.53
CA ALA A 57 -3.19 2.38 -1.40
C ALA A 57 -4.41 3.28 -1.65
N HIS A 58 -5.10 3.08 -2.76
CA HIS A 58 -6.35 3.75 -3.10
C HIS A 58 -7.52 2.95 -2.54
N TRP A 59 -8.14 3.47 -1.49
CA TRP A 59 -9.35 2.91 -0.93
C TRP A 59 -10.57 3.67 -1.43
N HIS A 60 -11.50 2.94 -2.06
CA HIS A 60 -12.77 3.49 -2.50
C HIS A 60 -13.84 3.19 -1.46
N GLY A 61 -14.13 4.18 -0.61
CA GLY A 61 -15.32 4.16 0.25
C GLY A 61 -16.58 4.51 -0.54
N GLN A 62 -17.74 4.40 0.10
CA GLN A 62 -19.06 4.64 -0.53
C GLN A 62 -19.20 6.05 -1.13
N PHE A 63 -18.49 7.05 -0.59
CA PHE A 63 -18.63 8.46 -0.98
C PHE A 63 -17.30 9.18 -1.22
N ARG A 64 -16.16 8.52 -1.00
CA ARG A 64 -14.83 9.13 -1.16
C ARG A 64 -13.78 8.11 -1.57
N THR A 65 -12.80 8.57 -2.34
CA THR A 65 -11.57 7.83 -2.60
C THR A 65 -10.48 8.46 -1.76
N ASP A 66 -9.89 7.68 -0.85
CA ASP A 66 -8.73 8.07 -0.06
C ASP A 66 -7.48 7.39 -0.63
N GLY A 67 -6.40 8.15 -0.82
CA GLY A 67 -5.07 7.59 -1.09
C GLY A 67 -4.25 7.58 0.19
N PHE A 68 -3.60 6.47 0.51
CA PHE A 68 -2.73 6.33 1.68
C PHE A 68 -1.30 6.02 1.22
N ALA A 69 -0.34 6.79 1.72
CA ALA A 69 1.08 6.62 1.41
C ALA A 69 1.74 5.66 2.39
N LEU A 70 2.30 4.56 1.88
CA LEU A 70 2.94 3.51 2.65
C LEU A 70 4.09 2.89 1.86
N THR A 71 4.84 1.98 2.47
CA THR A 71 5.83 1.15 1.79
C THR A 71 5.37 -0.31 1.64
N VAL A 72 6.08 -1.08 0.81
CA VAL A 72 5.86 -2.54 0.70
C VAL A 72 6.09 -3.24 2.05
N GLY A 73 7.11 -2.82 2.81
CA GLY A 73 7.38 -3.39 4.13
C GLY A 73 6.23 -3.13 5.11
N GLU A 74 5.67 -1.92 5.11
CA GLU A 74 4.50 -1.59 5.93
C GLU A 74 3.26 -2.42 5.53
N LEU A 75 3.06 -2.68 4.24
CA LEU A 75 2.01 -3.57 3.76
C LEU A 75 2.21 -5.02 4.18
N ARG A 76 3.45 -5.50 4.22
CA ARG A 76 3.80 -6.85 4.67
C ARG A 76 3.47 -7.02 6.16
N LEU A 77 3.91 -6.08 6.98
CA LEU A 77 3.58 -5.99 8.42
C LEU A 77 2.06 -6.02 8.66
N LEU A 78 1.32 -5.18 7.94
CA LEU A 78 -0.15 -5.18 8.01
C LEU A 78 -0.78 -6.52 7.61
N ALA A 79 -0.25 -7.18 6.58
CA ALA A 79 -0.79 -8.45 6.09
C ALA A 79 -0.52 -9.63 7.03
N GLU A 80 0.57 -9.56 7.81
CA GLU A 80 0.95 -10.54 8.83
C GLU A 80 0.22 -10.31 10.16
N GLY A 81 -0.47 -9.16 10.30
CA GLY A 81 -1.10 -8.75 11.56
C GLY A 81 -0.09 -8.20 12.57
N GLU A 82 1.14 -7.98 12.13
CA GLU A 82 2.27 -7.52 12.93
C GLU A 82 2.45 -6.01 12.71
N GLY A 83 1.68 -5.19 13.43
CA GLY A 83 1.95 -3.75 13.55
C GLY A 83 1.02 -2.81 12.78
N LYS A 84 1.15 -1.51 13.10
CA LYS A 84 0.49 -0.40 12.41
C LYS A 84 1.57 0.33 11.57
N PRO A 85 1.28 0.70 10.31
CA PRO A 85 2.17 1.56 9.52
C PRO A 85 2.50 2.85 10.26
N SER A 86 3.68 3.40 9.98
CA SER A 86 4.18 4.62 10.61
C SER A 86 3.48 5.88 10.12
#